data_AF-A0A354BB74-F1
#
_entry.id   AF-A0A354BB74-F1
#
_cell.length_a   1.000
_cell.length_b   1.000
_cell.length_c   1.000
_cell.angle_alpha   90.00
_cell.angle_beta   90.00
_cell.angle_gamma   90.00
#
_symmetry.space_group_name_H-M   'P 1'
#
loop_
_entity.id
_entity.type
_entity.pdbx_description
1 polymer ?
#
loop_
_entity_poly.entity_id
_entity_poly.type
_entity_poly.pdbx_seq_one_letter_code
_entity_poly.pdbx_strand_id
1 'polypeptide(L)'
;MVGAMTDQPPLEPDIEVSTHDEAAAIDLEPESQRWRAWARSIEPQQVATFVLVTVSTVFVAWNVQPDLWFDNTTPTGGDMGAHVWSPAYLRDVLLPEFRLTGWSPDWYAGFPAFTFYMVIPSLL
;
A
#
# COMPACT_ATOMS: atom_id res chain seq x y z
N MET A 1 65.45 60.03 -5.55
CA MET A 1 65.16 59.87 -4.09
C MET A 1 63.72 60.27 -3.87
N VAL A 2 63.01 59.56 -2.97
CA VAL A 2 61.58 59.70 -2.60
C VAL A 2 60.65 59.02 -3.63
N GLY A 3 59.88 57.96 -3.38
CA GLY A 3 59.41 57.36 -2.14
C GLY A 3 57.91 57.61 -1.96
N ALA A 4 57.06 56.65 -2.34
CA ALA A 4 55.67 56.44 -1.91
C ALA A 4 55.16 55.21 -2.69
N MET A 5 55.13 53.97 -2.19
CA MET A 5 54.49 53.43 -0.98
C MET A 5 53.03 53.89 -0.85
N THR A 6 52.17 53.04 -1.40
CA THR A 6 50.72 52.86 -1.28
C THR A 6 50.07 53.29 0.03
N ASP A 7 48.88 53.90 -0.08
CA ASP A 7 47.81 53.82 0.93
C ASP A 7 46.43 53.95 0.23
N GLN A 8 46.03 52.90 -0.51
CA GLN A 8 44.62 52.68 -0.82
C GLN A 8 44.09 51.67 0.19
N PRO A 9 43.16 52.04 1.09
CA PRO A 9 42.54 51.09 2.00
C PRO A 9 41.74 50.05 1.18
N PRO A 10 41.61 48.80 1.65
CA PRO A 10 40.83 47.79 0.96
C PRO A 10 39.39 48.28 0.84
N LEU A 11 38.84 48.22 -0.38
CA LEU A 11 37.41 48.40 -0.60
C LEU A 11 36.68 47.40 0.32
N GLU A 12 35.82 47.90 1.21
CA GLU A 12 34.93 47.04 1.98
C GLU A 12 34.21 46.13 0.99
N PRO A 13 34.08 44.82 1.26
CA PRO A 13 33.25 43.99 0.41
C PRO A 13 31.84 44.59 0.49
N ASP A 14 31.35 45.10 -0.63
CA ASP A 14 29.94 45.37 -0.83
C ASP A 14 29.23 44.05 -0.57
N ILE A 15 28.82 43.83 0.68
CA ILE A 15 27.95 42.72 1.02
C ILE A 15 26.61 43.09 0.41
N GLU A 16 26.46 42.69 -0.85
CA GLU A 16 25.19 42.60 -1.52
C GLU A 16 24.34 41.65 -0.67
N VAL A 17 23.57 42.23 0.25
CA VAL A 17 22.50 41.53 0.94
C VAL A 17 21.58 41.08 -0.18
N SER A 18 21.70 39.82 -0.57
CA SER A 18 20.75 39.14 -1.44
C SER A 18 19.39 39.27 -0.77
N THR A 19 18.66 40.31 -1.17
CA THR A 19 17.25 40.44 -0.85
C THR A 19 16.61 39.21 -1.46
N HIS A 20 16.29 38.26 -0.59
CA HIS A 20 15.40 37.14 -0.84
C HIS A 20 14.02 37.70 -1.22
N ASP A 21 13.92 38.29 -2.39
CA ASP A 21 12.69 38.79 -3.02
C ASP A 21 12.56 38.25 -4.44
N GLU A 22 13.25 37.16 -4.76
CA GLU A 22 12.68 36.20 -5.69
C GLU A 22 11.70 35.37 -4.88
N ALA A 23 10.53 35.95 -4.61
CA ALA A 23 9.34 35.18 -4.32
C ALA A 23 9.28 34.15 -5.43
N ALA A 24 9.73 32.93 -5.12
CA ALA A 24 9.76 31.80 -6.01
C ALA A 24 8.44 31.85 -6.74
N ALA A 25 8.49 32.23 -8.02
CA ALA A 25 7.31 32.29 -8.84
C ALA A 25 6.81 30.86 -8.78
N ILE A 26 5.80 30.63 -7.94
CA ILE A 26 5.07 29.37 -7.95
C ILE A 26 4.59 29.36 -9.37
N ASP A 27 5.17 28.45 -10.15
CA ASP A 27 4.94 28.31 -11.57
C ASP A 27 3.49 27.83 -11.69
N LEU A 28 2.56 28.79 -11.57
CA LEU A 28 1.14 28.64 -11.72
C LEU A 28 0.84 28.53 -13.21
N GLU A 29 1.58 27.64 -13.88
CA GLU A 29 1.20 27.12 -15.18
C GLU A 29 -0.27 26.69 -15.03
N PRO A 30 -1.20 27.35 -15.74
CA PRO A 30 -2.61 27.22 -15.46
C PRO A 30 -2.93 25.73 -15.53
N GLU A 31 -3.52 25.17 -14.47
CA GLU A 31 -3.81 23.73 -14.33
C GLU A 31 -4.39 23.12 -15.63
N SER A 32 -5.12 23.96 -16.36
CA SER A 32 -5.66 23.70 -17.69
C SER A 32 -4.65 23.22 -18.76
N GLN A 33 -3.43 23.75 -18.75
CA GLN A 33 -2.36 23.41 -19.68
C GLN A 33 -1.63 22.14 -19.25
N ARG A 34 -1.44 21.97 -17.94
CA ARG A 34 -0.86 20.76 -17.35
C ARG A 34 -1.69 19.51 -17.64
N TRP A 35 -3.02 19.55 -17.48
CA TRP A 35 -3.87 18.40 -17.81
C TRP A 35 -3.86 18.09 -19.31
N ARG A 36 -3.77 19.10 -20.18
CA ARG A 36 -3.71 18.91 -21.64
C ARG A 36 -2.39 18.28 -22.07
N ALA A 37 -1.28 18.74 -21.51
CA ALA A 37 0.04 18.16 -21.78
C ALA A 37 0.10 16.71 -21.30
N TRP A 38 -0.42 16.45 -20.09
CA TRP A 38 -0.52 15.09 -19.55
C TRP A 38 -1.42 14.19 -20.41
N ALA A 39 -2.63 14.65 -20.77
CA ALA A 39 -3.55 13.86 -21.60
C ALA A 39 -2.97 13.54 -22.99
N ARG A 40 -2.16 14.44 -23.56
CA ARG A 40 -1.44 14.20 -24.83
C ARG A 40 -0.27 13.23 -24.68
N SER A 41 0.29 13.09 -23.48
CA SER A 41 1.35 12.11 -23.19
C SER A 41 0.83 10.70 -22.95
N ILE A 42 -0.50 10.50 -22.95
CA ILE A 42 -1.09 9.17 -22.78
C ILE A 42 -0.91 8.39 -24.08
N GLU A 43 -0.06 7.37 -24.02
CA GLU A 43 0.15 6.47 -25.14
C GLU A 43 -1.05 5.51 -25.31
N PRO A 44 -1.41 5.12 -26.55
CA PRO A 44 -2.52 4.20 -26.80
C PRO A 44 -2.43 2.88 -26.03
N GLN A 45 -1.20 2.43 -25.75
CA GLN A 45 -0.91 1.21 -24.97
C GLN A 45 -1.32 1.36 -23.51
N GLN A 46 -1.17 2.55 -22.92
CA GLN A 46 -1.57 2.83 -21.54
C GLN A 46 -3.09 2.83 -21.43
N VAL A 47 -3.79 3.40 -22.42
CA VAL A 47 -5.26 3.34 -22.48
C VAL A 47 -5.72 1.89 -22.60
N ALA A 48 -5.14 1.11 -23.51
CA ALA A 48 -5.50 -0.29 -23.68
C ALA A 48 -5.28 -1.11 -22.40
N THR A 49 -4.15 -0.89 -21.71
CA THR A 49 -3.85 -1.55 -20.44
C THR A 49 -4.87 -1.17 -19.36
N PHE A 50 -5.17 0.12 -19.22
CA PHE A 50 -6.14 0.61 -18.24
C PHE A 50 -7.53 0.03 -18.49
N VAL A 51 -7.97 -0.01 -19.76
CA VAL A 51 -9.24 -0.61 -20.16
C VAL A 51 -9.25 -2.09 -19.84
N LEU A 52 -8.20 -2.83 -20.20
CA LEU A 52 -8.13 -4.28 -19.95
C LEU A 52 -8.19 -4.61 -18.46
N VAL A 53 -7.40 -3.90 -17.65
CA VAL A 53 -7.38 -4.07 -16.19
C VAL A 53 -8.75 -3.74 -15.62
N THR A 54 -9.34 -2.60 -16.00
CA THR A 54 -10.65 -2.18 -15.51
C THR A 54 -11.73 -3.20 -15.85
N VAL A 55 -11.79 -3.65 -17.11
CA VAL A 55 -12.76 -4.66 -17.56
C VAL A 55 -12.55 -5.97 -16.80
N SER A 56 -11.31 -6.41 -16.62
CA SER A 56 -10.98 -7.64 -15.89
C SER A 56 -11.40 -7.54 -14.42
N THR A 57 -11.13 -6.41 -13.76
CA THR A 57 -11.53 -6.15 -12.38
C THR A 57 -13.04 -6.12 -12.22
N VAL A 58 -13.76 -5.42 -13.10
CA VAL A 58 -15.23 -5.38 -13.09
C VAL A 58 -15.82 -6.76 -13.34
N PHE A 59 -15.25 -7.52 -14.28
CA PHE A 59 -15.69 -8.89 -14.56
C PHE A 59 -15.54 -9.78 -13.32
N VAL A 60 -14.39 -9.74 -12.64
CA VAL A 60 -14.17 -10.50 -11.40
C VAL A 60 -15.15 -10.06 -10.32
N ALA A 61 -15.29 -8.75 -10.10
CA ALA A 61 -16.23 -8.22 -9.10
C ALA A 61 -17.66 -8.71 -9.34
N TRP A 62 -18.09 -8.74 -10.61
CA TRP A 62 -19.39 -9.26 -11.01
C TRP A 62 -19.54 -10.77 -10.76
N ASN A 63 -18.49 -11.56 -11.02
CA ASN A 63 -18.50 -13.01 -10.79
C ASN A 63 -18.58 -13.38 -9.31
N VAL A 64 -18.05 -12.54 -8.41
CA VAL A 64 -18.11 -12.75 -6.96
C VAL A 64 -19.46 -12.30 -6.36
N GLN A 65 -20.47 -12.05 -7.20
CA GLN A 65 -21.86 -11.78 -6.80
C GLN A 65 -21.96 -10.61 -5.80
N PRO A 66 -21.77 -9.36 -6.25
CA PRO A 66 -21.68 -8.20 -5.38
C PRO A 66 -22.96 -7.94 -4.56
N ASP A 67 -24.11 -8.46 -5.02
CA ASP A 67 -25.37 -8.41 -4.28
C ASP A 67 -25.26 -9.11 -2.92
N LEU A 68 -24.49 -10.21 -2.84
CA LEU A 68 -24.28 -10.96 -1.61
C LEU A 68 -23.34 -10.26 -0.62
N TRP A 69 -22.58 -9.24 -1.05
CA TRP A 69 -21.59 -8.58 -0.18
C TRP A 69 -22.26 -7.78 0.93
N PHE A 70 -23.51 -7.34 0.69
CA PHE A 70 -24.28 -6.53 1.63
C PHE A 70 -25.44 -7.31 2.27
N ASP A 71 -25.68 -8.53 1.82
CA ASP A 71 -26.68 -9.40 2.42
C ASP A 71 -26.17 -10.00 3.72
N ASN A 72 -27.05 -10.09 4.73
CA ASN A 72 -26.74 -10.72 6.01
C ASN A 72 -26.82 -12.25 5.90
N THR A 73 -25.96 -12.81 5.06
CA THR A 73 -25.79 -14.24 4.89
C THR A 73 -24.41 -14.65 5.39
N THR A 74 -24.29 -15.86 5.93
CA THR A 74 -22.97 -16.41 6.23
C THR A 74 -22.28 -16.75 4.91
N PRO A 75 -21.07 -16.22 4.62
CA PRO A 75 -20.37 -16.53 3.37
C PRO A 75 -20.19 -18.04 3.24
N THR A 76 -20.87 -18.63 2.27
CA THR A 76 -20.79 -20.07 1.98
C THR A 76 -19.61 -20.36 1.07
N GLY A 77 -18.66 -21.16 1.55
CA GLY A 77 -17.50 -21.63 0.81
C GLY A 77 -16.71 -22.64 1.65
N GLY A 78 -16.15 -23.67 1.01
CA GLY A 78 -15.44 -24.75 1.72
C GLY A 78 -14.30 -24.24 2.62
N ASP A 79 -13.60 -23.20 2.18
CA ASP A 79 -12.46 -22.62 2.90
C ASP A 79 -12.88 -21.85 4.16
N MET A 80 -14.10 -21.28 4.20
CA MET A 80 -14.60 -20.59 5.39
C MET A 80 -14.74 -21.58 6.57
N GLY A 81 -15.19 -22.81 6.26
CA GLY A 81 -15.24 -23.93 7.22
C GLY A 81 -13.86 -24.27 7.79
N ALA A 82 -12.81 -24.25 6.96
CA ALA A 82 -11.43 -24.50 7.39
C ALA A 82 -10.93 -23.39 8.34
N HIS A 83 -11.30 -22.13 8.09
CA HIS A 83 -10.91 -21.00 8.93
C HIS A 83 -11.60 -20.95 10.30
N VAL A 84 -12.86 -21.39 10.39
CA VAL A 84 -13.56 -21.46 11.70
C VAL A 84 -13.22 -22.74 12.48
N TRP A 85 -12.82 -23.80 11.78
CA TRP A 85 -12.44 -25.06 12.42
C TRP A 85 -11.18 -24.92 13.28
N SER A 86 -10.12 -24.26 12.78
CA SER A 86 -8.85 -24.18 13.51
C SER A 86 -8.93 -23.47 14.87
N PRO A 87 -9.58 -22.29 15.03
CA PRO A 87 -9.75 -21.68 16.34
C PRO A 87 -10.67 -22.50 17.25
N ALA A 88 -11.68 -23.18 16.70
CA ALA A 88 -12.56 -24.04 17.48
C ALA A 88 -11.80 -25.24 18.08
N TYR A 89 -11.00 -25.94 17.25
CA TYR A 89 -10.18 -27.07 17.71
C TYR A 89 -9.11 -26.62 18.73
N LEU A 90 -8.48 -25.47 18.49
CA LEU A 90 -7.51 -24.88 19.41
C LEU A 90 -8.16 -24.58 20.77
N ARG A 91 -9.32 -23.92 20.78
CA ARG A 91 -10.07 -23.55 21.99
C ARG A 91 -10.57 -24.77 22.77
N ASP A 92 -11.10 -25.77 22.08
CA ASP A 92 -11.85 -26.85 22.72
C ASP A 92 -10.98 -28.06 23.08
N VAL A 93 -9.85 -28.28 22.37
CA VAL A 93 -9.04 -29.50 22.51
C VAL A 93 -7.60 -29.22 22.95
N LEU A 94 -6.98 -28.14 22.46
CA LEU A 94 -5.55 -27.90 22.68
C LEU A 94 -5.29 -27.02 23.90
N LEU A 95 -5.90 -25.83 23.97
CA LEU A 95 -5.69 -24.89 25.07
C LEU A 95 -6.09 -25.42 26.46
N PRO A 96 -7.17 -26.21 26.63
CA PRO A 96 -7.52 -26.78 27.93
C PRO A 96 -6.46 -27.76 28.46
N GLU A 97 -5.71 -28.40 27.55
CA GLU A 97 -4.60 -29.31 27.88
C GLU A 97 -3.24 -28.60 27.85
N PHE A 98 -3.22 -27.26 27.75
CA PHE A 98 -2.01 -26.44 27.63
C PHE A 98 -1.09 -26.86 26.46
N ARG A 99 -1.68 -27.35 25.37
CA ARG A 99 -0.98 -27.74 24.14
C ARG A 99 -1.17 -26.70 23.04
N LEU A 100 -0.20 -26.65 22.14
CA LEU A 100 -0.21 -25.79 20.94
C LEU A 100 -0.33 -26.60 19.64
N THR A 101 -0.14 -27.91 19.70
CA THR A 101 -0.22 -28.84 18.56
C THR A 101 -0.89 -30.14 18.99
N GLY A 102 -1.48 -30.89 18.04
CA GLY A 102 -2.11 -32.17 18.33
C GLY A 102 -2.63 -32.90 17.10
N TRP A 103 -3.21 -34.09 17.30
CA TRP A 103 -3.83 -34.88 16.23
C TRP A 103 -5.34 -34.67 16.25
N SER A 104 -5.90 -34.06 15.20
CA SER A 104 -7.35 -33.98 15.04
C SER A 104 -7.86 -35.26 14.37
N PRO A 105 -8.98 -35.86 14.83
CA PRO A 105 -9.60 -37.03 14.19
C PRO A 105 -10.59 -36.68 13.07
N ASP A 106 -10.73 -35.41 12.68
CA ASP A 106 -11.89 -34.93 11.90
C ASP A 106 -11.92 -35.46 10.46
N TRP A 107 -10.87 -35.20 9.66
CA TRP A 107 -10.84 -35.57 8.24
C TRP A 107 -9.84 -36.70 7.95
N TYR A 108 -10.19 -37.62 7.05
CA TYR A 108 -9.30 -38.66 6.50
C TYR A 108 -8.50 -39.47 7.54
N ALA A 109 -9.18 -39.95 8.59
CA ALA A 109 -8.59 -40.64 9.75
C ALA A 109 -7.68 -39.78 10.64
N GLY A 110 -7.67 -38.48 10.38
CA GLY A 110 -7.03 -37.45 11.18
C GLY A 110 -5.76 -36.88 10.56
N PHE A 111 -5.32 -35.77 11.12
CA PHE A 111 -4.15 -35.04 10.64
C PHE A 111 -3.46 -34.25 11.76
N PRO A 112 -2.18 -33.90 11.60
CA PRO A 112 -1.44 -33.11 12.59
C PRO A 112 -1.84 -31.63 12.54
N ALA A 113 -2.70 -31.23 13.49
CA ALA A 113 -3.17 -29.86 13.67
C ALA A 113 -2.10 -28.98 14.33
N PHE A 114 -1.89 -27.78 13.78
CA PHE A 114 -0.91 -26.78 14.24
C PHE A 114 0.55 -27.24 14.28
N THR A 115 0.90 -28.40 13.73
CA THR A 115 2.30 -28.86 13.65
C THR A 115 3.13 -28.04 12.66
N PHE A 116 2.51 -27.60 11.56
CA PHE A 116 3.17 -26.86 10.48
C PHE A 116 2.66 -25.42 10.33
N TYR A 117 1.69 -25.02 11.14
CA TYR A 117 1.04 -23.71 11.07
C TYR A 117 1.23 -22.95 12.38
N MET A 118 1.30 -21.63 12.27
CA MET A 118 1.37 -20.74 13.43
C MET A 118 0.04 -20.76 14.17
N VAL A 119 0.10 -20.75 15.51
CA VAL A 119 -1.09 -20.72 16.38
C VAL A 119 -1.68 -19.31 16.49
N ILE A 120 -0.83 -18.28 16.45
CA ILE A 120 -1.23 -16.87 16.68
C ILE A 120 -2.38 -16.42 15.77
N PRO A 121 -2.41 -16.70 14.45
CA PRO A 121 -3.53 -16.28 13.60
C PRO A 121 -4.89 -16.86 14.02
N SER A 122 -4.92 -17.99 14.72
CA SER A 122 -6.17 -18.59 15.23
C SER A 122 -6.59 -18.04 16.62
N LEU A 123 -5.82 -17.13 17.20
CA LEU A 123 -6.13 -16.45 18.47
C LEU A 123 -6.58 -15.00 18.28
N LEU A 124 -6.42 -14.43 17.08
CA LEU A 124 -6.78 -13.06 16.70
C LEU A 124 -8.17 -13.04 16.06
#